data_AF-A0A7V8ABD4-F1
#
_entry.id   AF-A0A7V8ABD4-F1
#
_cell.length_a   1.000
_cell.length_b   1.000
_cell.length_c   1.000
_cell.angle_alpha   90.00
_cell.angle_beta   90.00
_cell.angle_gamma   90.00
#
_symmetry.space_group_name_H-M   'P 1'
#
loop_
_entity.id
_entity.type
_entity.pdbx_description
1 polymer ?
#
loop_
_entity_poly.entity_id
_entity_poly.type
_entity_poly.pdbx_seq_one_letter_code
_entity_poly.pdbx_strand_id
1 'polypeptide(L)'
;MRIASSILTVTMTGDYPDLPSGIDQAIQDPDCVLLPDPSSIRVAPGYRTPTAFVMTDAFTKDGEPIEVAPRQVLTKIMNLYAEKGWVPIIAPELEFFLTARNIDPDLPLESPIGRSGRAETVSQPYGLEALNEHEDLIEQVYEYCEIADIDIDTMIHEAGAAQLEVNFNHGNPMQLADQVLVFKRIFRQVSLMNGVYGTFMAKPMDNQPGSAMHIHQSLQDAKTGNNLFAEPNGEDSWMFRSFIAGLQKFLPECAPLFAPNVNSFRRMRPQYDAPINVQWGRDNRSCGLRVPLSDGQNRRVENRLPGADCNPYLAIAASLACGYVGMQMGLEPSEPCTGSAYRLPRSLPRTLDEALERFNACGPVREVLGEEFCQIFASVKELELDHFEGVVSAWEREHLLLKV
;
A
#
# COMPACT_ATOMS: atom_id res chain seq x y z
N MET A 1 -10.97 16.79 -18.78
CA MET A 1 -10.57 15.79 -19.82
C MET A 1 -11.66 14.73 -19.89
N ARG A 2 -11.75 13.91 -20.95
CA ARG A 2 -12.67 12.77 -21.00
C ARG A 2 -11.90 11.49 -21.28
N ILE A 3 -12.29 10.40 -20.65
CA ILE A 3 -11.72 9.06 -20.86
C ILE A 3 -12.84 8.02 -20.77
N ALA A 4 -12.69 6.90 -21.45
CA ALA A 4 -13.61 5.78 -21.37
C ALA A 4 -13.69 5.24 -19.93
N SER A 5 -14.90 4.97 -19.43
CA SER A 5 -15.12 4.47 -18.06
C SER A 5 -14.46 3.12 -17.78
N SER A 6 -14.31 2.29 -18.80
CA SER A 6 -13.67 0.97 -18.75
C SER A 6 -12.24 1.03 -18.20
N ILE A 7 -11.55 2.18 -18.29
CA ILE A 7 -10.20 2.34 -17.72
C ILE A 7 -10.14 2.03 -16.21
N LEU A 8 -11.27 2.12 -15.50
CA LEU A 8 -11.36 1.81 -14.07
C LEU A 8 -11.48 0.31 -13.78
N THR A 9 -11.69 -0.52 -14.81
CA THR A 9 -11.83 -1.98 -14.72
C THR A 9 -10.73 -2.73 -15.47
N VAL A 10 -9.71 -2.02 -15.96
CA VAL A 10 -8.58 -2.64 -16.66
C VAL A 10 -7.70 -3.43 -15.69
N THR A 11 -7.35 -4.66 -16.06
CA THR A 11 -6.38 -5.47 -15.31
C THR A 11 -4.96 -5.00 -15.58
N MET A 12 -4.01 -5.44 -14.74
CA MET A 12 -2.58 -5.21 -14.97
C MET A 12 -2.04 -5.86 -16.25
N THR A 13 -2.76 -6.81 -16.85
CA THR A 13 -2.42 -7.44 -18.14
C THR A 13 -3.03 -6.70 -19.34
N GLY A 14 -3.90 -5.70 -19.10
CA GLY A 14 -4.56 -4.91 -20.14
C GLY A 14 -5.91 -5.46 -20.62
N ASP A 15 -6.48 -6.42 -19.90
CA ASP A 15 -7.78 -7.04 -20.20
C ASP A 15 -8.90 -6.44 -19.33
N TYR A 16 -10.14 -6.83 -19.60
CA TYR A 16 -11.33 -6.36 -18.88
C TYR A 16 -12.16 -7.57 -18.42
N PRO A 17 -12.59 -7.61 -17.14
CA PRO A 17 -13.41 -8.70 -16.63
C PRO A 17 -14.86 -8.61 -17.11
N ASP A 18 -15.53 -9.76 -17.18
CA ASP A 18 -16.98 -9.81 -17.27
C ASP A 18 -17.57 -9.34 -15.93
N LEU A 19 -18.28 -8.21 -15.94
CA LEU A 19 -18.87 -7.65 -14.72
C LEU A 19 -20.20 -8.34 -14.37
N PRO A 20 -20.55 -8.43 -13.07
CA PRO A 20 -21.84 -8.95 -12.63
C PRO A 20 -23.04 -8.24 -13.29
N SER A 21 -24.12 -9.00 -13.51
CA SER A 21 -25.36 -8.48 -14.09
C SER A 21 -25.92 -7.30 -13.28
N GLY A 22 -26.12 -6.14 -13.91
CA GLY A 22 -26.58 -4.91 -13.27
C GLY A 22 -25.53 -3.79 -13.23
N ILE A 23 -24.25 -4.11 -13.52
CA ILE A 23 -23.20 -3.12 -13.76
C ILE A 23 -23.07 -2.93 -15.28
N ASP A 24 -24.04 -2.21 -15.86
CA ASP A 24 -24.18 -2.03 -17.33
C ASP A 24 -23.09 -1.16 -17.98
N GLN A 25 -22.18 -0.57 -17.18
CA GLN A 25 -21.18 0.38 -17.68
C GLN A 25 -20.19 -0.27 -18.67
N ALA A 26 -19.86 -1.56 -18.53
CA ALA A 26 -18.86 -2.21 -19.38
C ALA A 26 -19.31 -2.40 -20.84
N ILE A 27 -20.62 -2.52 -21.11
CA ILE A 27 -21.11 -2.79 -22.47
C ILE A 27 -21.25 -1.50 -23.29
N GLN A 28 -21.62 -0.38 -22.65
CA GLN A 28 -21.79 0.91 -23.32
C GLN A 28 -20.53 1.79 -23.25
N ASP A 29 -19.64 1.52 -22.30
CA ASP A 29 -18.39 2.24 -22.02
C ASP A 29 -18.51 3.78 -22.17
N PRO A 30 -19.40 4.44 -21.42
CA PRO A 30 -19.57 5.88 -21.52
C PRO A 30 -18.29 6.60 -21.06
N ASP A 31 -17.95 7.69 -21.75
CA ASP A 31 -16.92 8.60 -21.24
C ASP A 31 -17.24 9.11 -19.82
N CYS A 32 -16.27 9.05 -18.93
CA CYS A 32 -16.24 9.82 -17.69
C CYS A 32 -15.50 11.15 -17.90
N VAL A 33 -15.84 12.14 -17.09
CA VAL A 33 -15.23 13.47 -17.08
C VAL A 33 -14.19 13.52 -15.97
N LEU A 34 -12.94 13.75 -16.34
CA LEU A 34 -11.84 13.97 -15.41
C LEU A 34 -11.74 15.46 -15.07
N LEU A 35 -11.95 15.78 -13.80
CA LEU A 35 -11.78 17.12 -13.23
C LEU A 35 -10.45 17.19 -12.49
N PRO A 36 -9.52 18.08 -12.89
CA PRO A 36 -8.25 18.24 -12.18
C PRO A 36 -8.47 18.87 -10.81
N ASP A 37 -7.77 18.36 -9.80
CA ASP A 37 -7.69 18.97 -8.47
C ASP A 37 -6.53 19.98 -8.46
N PRO A 38 -6.80 21.30 -8.40
CA PRO A 38 -5.75 22.31 -8.43
C PRO A 38 -4.82 22.25 -7.21
N SER A 39 -5.28 21.69 -6.09
CA SER A 39 -4.46 21.55 -4.88
C SER A 39 -3.39 20.45 -5.00
N SER A 40 -3.53 19.57 -6.00
CA SER A 40 -2.61 18.47 -6.27
C SER A 40 -1.51 18.79 -7.28
N ILE A 41 -1.47 20.02 -7.81
CA ILE A 41 -0.51 20.43 -8.84
C ILE A 41 0.91 20.38 -8.25
N ARG A 42 1.78 19.60 -8.89
CA ARG A 42 3.20 19.46 -8.54
C ARG A 42 4.06 19.58 -9.78
N VAL A 43 5.24 20.20 -9.69
CA VAL A 43 6.18 20.21 -10.82
C VAL A 43 6.63 18.78 -11.09
N ALA A 44 6.70 18.38 -12.36
CA ALA A 44 7.21 17.08 -12.79
C ALA A 44 8.68 17.22 -13.24
N PRO A 45 9.66 16.92 -12.38
CA PRO A 45 11.08 17.10 -12.72
C PRO A 45 11.58 16.11 -13.77
N GLY A 46 12.64 16.49 -14.48
CA GLY A 46 13.32 15.65 -15.47
C GLY A 46 12.67 15.56 -16.86
N TYR A 47 11.56 16.26 -17.10
CA TYR A 47 10.92 16.32 -18.43
C TYR A 47 11.55 17.42 -19.30
N ARG A 48 11.76 17.13 -20.60
CA ARG A 48 12.30 18.11 -21.57
C ARG A 48 11.39 19.32 -21.77
N THR A 49 10.08 19.10 -21.73
CA THR A 49 9.07 20.16 -21.77
C THR A 49 8.65 20.43 -20.33
N PRO A 50 8.54 21.70 -19.88
CA PRO A 50 8.00 22.02 -18.56
C PRO A 50 6.65 21.33 -18.35
N THR A 51 6.59 20.45 -17.35
CA THR A 51 5.47 19.54 -17.11
C THR A 51 5.09 19.58 -15.63
N ALA A 52 3.82 19.32 -15.32
CA ALA A 52 3.32 19.19 -13.96
C ALA A 52 2.51 17.89 -13.82
N PHE A 53 2.56 17.28 -12.63
CA PHE A 53 1.62 16.26 -12.20
C PHE A 53 0.36 16.94 -11.66
N VAL A 54 -0.80 16.40 -12.03
CA VAL A 54 -2.09 16.88 -11.55
C VAL A 54 -2.97 15.65 -11.36
N MET A 55 -3.48 15.45 -10.15
CA MET A 55 -4.47 14.41 -9.86
C MET A 55 -5.82 14.85 -10.40
N THR A 56 -6.61 13.89 -10.86
CA THR A 56 -7.95 14.13 -11.40
C THR A 56 -8.95 13.20 -10.75
N ASP A 57 -10.10 13.75 -10.40
CA ASP A 57 -11.26 12.98 -9.96
C ASP A 57 -12.18 12.69 -11.15
N ALA A 58 -12.74 11.49 -11.19
CA ALA A 58 -13.62 11.04 -12.26
C ALA A 58 -15.09 11.25 -11.90
N PHE A 59 -15.86 11.79 -12.84
CA PHE A 59 -17.29 12.08 -12.70
C PHE A 59 -18.06 11.54 -13.91
N THR A 60 -19.35 11.24 -13.72
CA THR A 60 -20.29 10.97 -14.81
C THR A 60 -20.53 12.23 -15.64
N LYS A 61 -21.20 12.09 -16.78
CA LYS A 61 -21.60 13.23 -17.63
C LYS A 61 -22.58 14.18 -16.92
N ASP A 62 -23.33 13.67 -15.96
CA ASP A 62 -24.31 14.42 -15.17
C ASP A 62 -23.67 15.10 -13.95
N GLY A 63 -22.36 14.89 -13.70
CA GLY A 63 -21.60 15.53 -12.62
C GLY A 63 -21.54 14.72 -11.33
N GLU A 64 -22.03 13.49 -11.32
CA GLU A 64 -21.95 12.60 -10.15
C GLU A 64 -20.55 11.97 -10.04
N PRO A 65 -19.98 11.81 -8.84
CA PRO A 65 -18.69 11.14 -8.67
C PRO A 65 -18.71 9.70 -9.19
N ILE A 66 -17.61 9.25 -9.78
CA ILE A 66 -17.40 7.82 -10.08
C ILE A 66 -16.89 7.15 -8.81
N GLU A 67 -17.82 6.57 -8.05
CA GLU A 67 -17.58 5.97 -6.73
C GLU A 67 -16.52 4.85 -6.73
N VAL A 68 -16.32 4.18 -7.86
CA VAL A 68 -15.37 3.06 -7.99
C VAL A 68 -13.92 3.53 -8.16
N ALA A 69 -13.69 4.83 -8.39
CA ALA A 69 -12.35 5.38 -8.53
C ALA A 69 -11.60 5.35 -7.17
N PRO A 70 -10.34 4.87 -7.10
CA PRO A 70 -9.62 4.73 -5.83
C PRO A 70 -9.54 6.00 -4.97
N ARG A 71 -9.39 7.17 -5.60
CA ARG A 71 -9.40 8.47 -4.92
C ARG A 71 -10.76 8.74 -4.27
N GLN A 72 -11.86 8.43 -4.95
CA GLN A 72 -13.21 8.59 -4.41
C GLN A 72 -13.52 7.60 -3.28
N VAL A 73 -13.04 6.36 -3.39
CA VAL A 73 -13.14 5.38 -2.28
C VAL A 73 -12.50 5.92 -1.00
N LEU A 74 -11.29 6.50 -1.09
CA LEU A 74 -10.65 7.12 0.07
C LEU A 74 -11.42 8.35 0.57
N THR A 75 -11.89 9.22 -0.33
CA THR A 75 -12.73 10.39 0.01
C THR A 75 -13.96 9.96 0.81
N LYS A 76 -14.67 8.92 0.37
CA LYS A 76 -15.85 8.38 1.04
C LYS A 76 -15.53 7.93 2.46
N ILE A 77 -14.44 7.18 2.66
CA ILE A 77 -14.02 6.76 4.00
C ILE A 77 -13.65 7.97 4.87
N MET A 78 -12.92 8.96 4.34
CA MET A 78 -12.59 10.18 5.08
C MET A 78 -13.84 10.98 5.49
N ASN A 79 -14.87 11.01 4.64
CA ASN A 79 -16.14 11.68 4.96
C ASN A 79 -16.86 11.02 6.16
N LEU A 80 -16.80 9.69 6.29
CA LEU A 80 -17.35 8.98 7.46
C LEU A 80 -16.70 9.44 8.78
N TYR A 81 -15.40 9.71 8.77
CA TYR A 81 -14.71 10.29 9.93
C TYR A 81 -15.12 11.74 10.17
N ALA A 82 -15.20 12.54 9.11
CA ALA A 82 -15.57 13.95 9.19
C ALA A 82 -16.99 14.14 9.77
N GLU A 83 -17.94 13.28 9.42
CA GLU A 83 -19.31 13.27 9.98
C GLU A 83 -19.34 13.09 11.50
N LYS A 84 -18.34 12.42 12.07
CA LYS A 84 -18.18 12.24 13.52
C LYS A 84 -17.35 13.34 14.17
N GLY A 85 -16.83 14.30 13.39
CA GLY A 85 -15.88 15.30 13.86
C GLY A 85 -14.48 14.73 14.13
N TRP A 86 -14.11 13.64 13.46
CA TRP A 86 -12.81 13.00 13.58
C TRP A 86 -11.95 13.28 12.35
N VAL A 87 -10.65 13.46 12.57
CA VAL A 87 -9.66 13.68 11.51
C VAL A 87 -8.67 12.53 11.54
N PRO A 88 -8.67 11.63 10.54
CA PRO A 88 -7.64 10.61 10.43
C PRO A 88 -6.31 11.25 10.03
N ILE A 89 -5.25 10.85 10.72
CA ILE A 89 -3.87 11.22 10.43
C ILE A 89 -3.11 9.94 10.12
N ILE A 90 -2.34 9.95 9.04
CA ILE A 90 -1.51 8.81 8.66
C ILE A 90 -0.07 9.20 8.38
N ALA A 91 0.85 8.24 8.44
CA ALA A 91 2.23 8.37 7.97
C ALA A 91 2.66 7.06 7.29
N PRO A 92 2.75 7.02 5.96
CA PRO A 92 3.30 5.89 5.24
C PRO A 92 4.83 5.79 5.41
N GLU A 93 5.32 4.58 5.61
CA GLU A 93 6.73 4.21 5.44
C GLU A 93 6.79 3.29 4.23
N LEU A 94 7.63 3.57 3.23
CA LEU A 94 7.64 2.85 1.96
C LEU A 94 9.00 2.24 1.68
N GLU A 95 9.04 0.91 1.61
CA GLU A 95 10.22 0.15 1.22
C GLU A 95 10.22 -0.14 -0.29
N PHE A 96 11.42 -0.26 -0.87
CA PHE A 96 11.62 -0.54 -2.29
C PHE A 96 13.03 -1.06 -2.57
N PHE A 97 13.24 -1.61 -3.75
CA PHE A 97 14.55 -2.12 -4.18
C PHE A 97 15.06 -1.37 -5.41
N LEU A 98 16.37 -1.17 -5.47
CA LEU A 98 17.09 -0.99 -6.72
C LEU A 98 17.51 -2.37 -7.25
N THR A 99 17.38 -2.57 -8.55
CA THR A 99 17.82 -3.79 -9.25
C THR A 99 18.67 -3.43 -10.46
N ALA A 100 19.54 -4.34 -10.89
CA ALA A 100 20.10 -4.29 -12.23
C ALA A 100 18.97 -4.24 -13.28
N ARG A 101 19.29 -3.73 -14.48
CA ARG A 101 18.32 -3.70 -15.58
C ARG A 101 17.95 -5.12 -15.98
N ASN A 102 16.67 -5.45 -15.85
CA ASN A 102 16.12 -6.73 -16.25
C ASN A 102 15.31 -6.54 -17.55
N ILE A 103 15.91 -6.89 -18.69
CA ILE A 103 15.24 -6.80 -20.01
C ILE A 103 14.52 -8.08 -20.41
N ASP A 104 14.76 -9.16 -19.67
CA ASP A 104 14.15 -10.47 -19.86
C ASP A 104 13.44 -10.88 -18.55
N PRO A 105 12.10 -10.89 -18.52
CA PRO A 105 11.33 -11.19 -17.31
C PRO A 105 11.45 -12.66 -16.87
N ASP A 106 11.99 -13.55 -17.71
CA ASP A 106 12.26 -14.95 -17.32
C ASP A 106 13.52 -15.09 -16.45
N LEU A 107 14.37 -14.06 -16.38
CA LEU A 107 15.57 -14.03 -15.56
C LEU A 107 15.29 -13.42 -14.17
N PRO A 108 15.92 -13.94 -13.09
CA PRO A 108 15.77 -13.37 -11.76
C PRO A 108 16.28 -11.93 -11.71
N LEU A 109 15.70 -11.14 -10.81
CA LEU A 109 16.22 -9.81 -10.48
C LEU A 109 17.54 -9.96 -9.69
N GLU A 110 18.49 -9.09 -10.01
CA GLU A 110 19.80 -9.04 -9.37
C GLU A 110 20.04 -7.65 -8.76
N SER A 111 20.83 -7.59 -7.69
CA SER A 111 21.31 -6.32 -7.14
C SER A 111 22.13 -5.55 -8.19
N PRO A 112 21.96 -4.23 -8.31
CA PRO A 112 22.73 -3.44 -9.25
C PRO A 112 24.19 -3.33 -8.82
N ILE A 113 25.07 -3.02 -9.78
CA ILE A 113 26.46 -2.68 -9.51
C ILE A 113 26.52 -1.23 -9.03
N GLY A 114 27.10 -1.00 -7.85
CA GLY A 114 27.32 0.34 -7.29
C GLY A 114 28.60 1.01 -7.78
N ARG A 115 28.89 2.21 -7.27
CA ARG A 115 30.07 3.00 -7.65
C ARG A 115 31.41 2.28 -7.44
N SER A 116 31.47 1.29 -6.56
CA SER A 116 32.66 0.46 -6.33
C SER A 116 32.96 -0.51 -7.49
N GLY A 117 32.03 -0.67 -8.44
CA GLY A 117 32.09 -1.70 -9.48
C GLY A 117 31.66 -3.08 -9.00
N ARG A 118 31.05 -3.17 -7.81
CA ARG A 118 30.52 -4.42 -7.23
C ARG A 118 29.04 -4.29 -6.89
N ALA A 119 28.32 -5.39 -6.98
CA ALA A 119 26.96 -5.48 -6.47
C ALA A 119 26.98 -5.81 -4.97
N GLU A 120 25.95 -5.37 -4.24
CA GLU A 120 25.73 -5.75 -2.86
C GLU A 120 25.36 -7.23 -2.77
N THR A 121 26.07 -7.99 -1.91
CA THR A 121 25.89 -9.44 -1.77
C THR A 121 25.32 -9.85 -0.42
N VAL A 122 25.28 -8.94 0.55
CA VAL A 122 24.88 -9.22 1.94
C VAL A 122 24.02 -8.07 2.46
N SER A 123 23.05 -8.39 3.32
CA SER A 123 22.23 -7.42 4.03
C SER A 123 23.07 -6.47 4.90
N GLN A 124 22.89 -5.16 4.73
CA GLN A 124 23.57 -4.12 5.52
C GLN A 124 22.60 -3.04 6.01
N PRO A 125 21.62 -3.37 6.87
CA PRO A 125 20.67 -2.38 7.38
C PRO A 125 21.42 -1.25 8.09
N TYR A 126 21.03 -0.01 7.80
CA TYR A 126 21.70 1.22 8.26
C TYR A 126 23.16 1.40 7.78
N GLY A 127 23.61 0.62 6.80
CA GLY A 127 24.96 0.70 6.24
C GLY A 127 25.15 1.96 5.40
N LEU A 128 25.99 2.88 5.89
CA LEU A 128 26.32 4.10 5.15
C LEU A 128 27.10 3.79 3.87
N GLU A 129 27.97 2.78 3.89
CA GLU A 129 28.69 2.32 2.70
C GLU A 129 27.74 1.79 1.62
N ALA A 130 26.67 1.10 2.01
CA ALA A 130 25.68 0.56 1.08
C ALA A 130 24.82 1.68 0.46
N LEU A 131 24.43 2.71 1.23
CA LEU A 131 23.80 3.91 0.68
C LEU A 131 24.72 4.63 -0.32
N ASN A 132 25.99 4.76 0.06
CA ASN A 132 27.00 5.43 -0.73
C ASN A 132 27.26 4.77 -2.10
N GLU A 133 26.96 3.47 -2.26
CA GLU A 133 27.08 2.80 -3.55
C GLU A 133 26.15 3.39 -4.62
N HIS A 134 25.06 4.05 -4.21
CA HIS A 134 24.04 4.66 -5.07
C HIS A 134 23.77 6.13 -4.70
N GLU A 135 24.73 6.82 -4.11
CA GLU A 135 24.63 8.20 -3.61
C GLU A 135 24.06 9.17 -4.66
N ASP A 136 24.63 9.20 -5.88
CA ASP A 136 24.18 10.11 -6.96
C ASP A 136 22.70 9.92 -7.32
N LEU A 137 22.22 8.66 -7.29
CA LEU A 137 20.81 8.34 -7.54
C LEU A 137 19.94 8.85 -6.38
N ILE A 138 20.34 8.59 -5.14
CA ILE A 138 19.59 8.97 -3.93
C ILE A 138 19.48 10.49 -3.83
N GLU A 139 20.58 11.22 -4.02
CA GLU A 139 20.59 12.69 -4.05
C GLU A 139 19.66 13.25 -5.13
N GLN A 140 19.67 12.65 -6.32
CA GLN A 140 18.76 13.04 -7.39
C GLN A 140 17.28 12.74 -7.07
N VAL A 141 16.99 11.67 -6.31
CA VAL A 141 15.63 11.42 -5.81
C VAL A 141 15.21 12.52 -4.83
N TYR A 142 16.07 12.93 -3.90
CA TYR A 142 15.79 14.04 -2.99
C TYR A 142 15.54 15.35 -3.73
N GLU A 143 16.42 15.73 -4.67
CA GLU A 143 16.25 16.93 -5.50
C GLU A 143 14.90 16.91 -6.23
N TYR A 144 14.53 15.78 -6.82
CA TYR A 144 13.28 15.67 -7.58
C TYR A 144 12.05 15.68 -6.66
N CYS A 145 12.15 15.09 -5.47
CA CYS A 145 11.09 15.18 -4.47
C CYS A 145 10.90 16.61 -3.98
N GLU A 146 11.97 17.36 -3.71
CA GLU A 146 11.92 18.77 -3.33
C GLU A 146 11.26 19.62 -4.42
N ILE A 147 11.65 19.45 -5.70
CA ILE A 147 11.03 20.15 -6.83
C ILE A 147 9.54 19.82 -6.95
N ALA A 148 9.15 18.56 -6.70
CA ALA A 148 7.77 18.11 -6.75
C ALA A 148 6.98 18.37 -5.44
N ASP A 149 7.58 19.06 -4.46
CA ASP A 149 7.01 19.38 -3.15
C ASP A 149 6.59 18.13 -2.35
N ILE A 150 7.31 17.01 -2.53
CA ILE A 150 7.08 15.77 -1.80
C ILE A 150 7.94 15.79 -0.54
N ASP A 151 7.28 15.72 0.60
CA ASP A 151 7.90 15.87 1.91
C ASP A 151 8.33 14.50 2.44
N ILE A 152 9.54 14.09 2.05
CA ILE A 152 10.21 12.89 2.53
C ILE A 152 11.20 13.25 3.63
N ASP A 153 11.17 12.49 4.73
CA ASP A 153 12.04 12.75 5.89
C ASP A 153 13.43 12.15 5.67
N THR A 154 13.54 10.84 5.86
CA THR A 154 14.82 10.13 5.80
C THR A 154 14.70 8.91 4.90
N MET A 155 15.71 8.71 4.06
CA MET A 155 15.95 7.47 3.33
C MET A 155 17.03 6.65 4.02
N ILE A 156 16.74 5.38 4.29
CA ILE A 156 17.66 4.45 4.96
C ILE A 156 17.88 3.20 4.10
N HIS A 157 19.02 2.54 4.31
CA HIS A 157 19.26 1.20 3.77
C HIS A 157 18.64 0.15 4.68
N GLU A 158 17.93 -0.78 4.07
CA GLU A 158 17.06 -1.75 4.74
C GLU A 158 17.65 -3.16 4.79
N ALA A 159 16.86 -4.13 5.26
CA ALA A 159 17.31 -5.50 5.46
C ALA A 159 17.70 -6.26 4.18
N GLY A 160 17.32 -5.81 2.98
CA GLY A 160 17.64 -6.46 1.70
C GLY A 160 18.80 -5.81 0.96
N ALA A 161 19.45 -6.59 0.08
CA ALA A 161 20.49 -6.04 -0.80
C ALA A 161 19.91 -4.98 -1.73
N ALA A 162 20.48 -3.77 -1.71
CA ALA A 162 19.98 -2.59 -2.40
C ALA A 162 18.50 -2.26 -2.08
N GLN A 163 18.03 -2.65 -0.88
CA GLN A 163 16.74 -2.26 -0.36
C GLN A 163 16.86 -0.91 0.35
N LEU A 164 15.90 -0.03 0.10
CA LEU A 164 15.81 1.28 0.69
C LEU A 164 14.41 1.47 1.28
N GLU A 165 14.31 2.30 2.30
CA GLU A 165 13.04 2.77 2.87
C GLU A 165 13.03 4.29 2.85
N VAL A 166 11.85 4.87 2.59
CA VAL A 166 11.60 6.30 2.79
C VAL A 166 10.40 6.50 3.71
N ASN A 167 10.51 7.50 4.60
CA ASN A 167 9.43 7.90 5.49
C ASN A 167 8.77 9.19 5.01
N PHE A 168 7.44 9.18 4.95
CA PHE A 168 6.64 10.37 4.68
C PHE A 168 6.22 11.03 5.98
N ASN A 169 6.19 12.37 5.99
CA ASN A 169 5.65 13.10 7.12
C ASN A 169 4.17 12.79 7.33
N HIS A 170 3.74 12.81 8.60
CA HIS A 170 2.37 12.45 8.94
C HIS A 170 1.38 13.59 8.57
N GLY A 171 0.17 13.24 8.16
CA GLY A 171 -0.80 14.25 7.76
C GLY A 171 -2.08 13.69 7.14
N ASN A 172 -2.65 14.48 6.23
CA ASN A 172 -3.91 14.19 5.58
C ASN A 172 -3.78 12.92 4.70
N PRO A 173 -4.70 11.93 4.84
CA PRO A 173 -4.60 10.68 4.09
C PRO A 173 -4.61 10.82 2.57
N MET A 174 -5.40 11.76 2.05
CA MET A 174 -5.47 11.99 0.60
C MET A 174 -4.15 12.54 0.06
N GLN A 175 -3.60 13.55 0.74
CA GLN A 175 -2.35 14.18 0.32
C GLN A 175 -1.17 13.22 0.40
N LEU A 176 -1.12 12.35 1.42
CA LEU A 176 -0.04 11.36 1.50
C LEU A 176 -0.21 10.22 0.48
N ALA A 177 -1.44 9.82 0.16
CA ALA A 177 -1.67 8.88 -0.94
C ALA A 177 -1.18 9.46 -2.29
N ASP A 178 -1.43 10.76 -2.52
CA ASP A 178 -0.91 11.49 -3.69
C ASP A 178 0.61 11.47 -3.72
N GLN A 179 1.24 11.84 -2.60
CA GLN A 179 2.70 11.90 -2.47
C GLN A 179 3.35 10.53 -2.69
N VAL A 180 2.80 9.45 -2.14
CA VAL A 180 3.29 8.09 -2.37
C VAL A 180 3.22 7.74 -3.86
N LEU A 181 2.13 8.09 -4.55
CA LEU A 181 2.00 7.82 -5.99
C LEU A 181 3.06 8.58 -6.81
N VAL A 182 3.24 9.88 -6.52
CA VAL A 182 4.23 10.71 -7.23
C VAL A 182 5.65 10.26 -6.90
N PHE A 183 5.95 9.92 -5.65
CA PHE A 183 7.25 9.38 -5.24
C PHE A 183 7.60 8.12 -6.02
N LYS A 184 6.69 7.13 -6.10
CA LYS A 184 6.91 5.91 -6.89
C LYS A 184 7.24 6.20 -8.36
N ARG A 185 6.64 7.26 -8.92
CA ARG A 185 6.90 7.71 -10.30
C ARG A 185 8.27 8.37 -10.43
N ILE A 186 8.62 9.29 -9.55
CA ILE A 186 9.92 9.97 -9.51
C ILE A 186 11.03 8.94 -9.32
N PHE A 187 10.90 8.07 -8.32
CA PHE A 187 11.90 7.06 -8.01
C PHE A 187 12.20 6.18 -9.22
N ARG A 188 11.17 5.61 -9.89
CA ARG A 188 11.36 4.81 -11.10
C ARG A 188 12.05 5.58 -12.22
N GLN A 189 11.69 6.85 -12.42
CA GLN A 189 12.29 7.69 -13.45
C GLN A 189 13.77 7.95 -13.15
N VAL A 190 14.10 8.33 -11.91
CA VAL A 190 15.48 8.58 -11.49
C VAL A 190 16.31 7.29 -11.52
N SER A 191 15.77 6.15 -11.10
CA SER A 191 16.43 4.85 -11.24
C SER A 191 16.81 4.58 -12.70
N LEU A 192 15.85 4.75 -13.63
CA LEU A 192 16.08 4.55 -15.06
C LEU A 192 17.15 5.49 -15.62
N MET A 193 17.18 6.75 -15.20
CA MET A 193 18.19 7.73 -15.59
C MET A 193 19.59 7.33 -15.13
N ASN A 194 19.69 6.64 -13.99
CA ASN A 194 20.92 6.13 -13.41
C ASN A 194 21.25 4.69 -13.85
N GLY A 195 20.56 4.16 -14.88
CA GLY A 195 20.90 2.88 -15.49
C GLY A 195 20.52 1.65 -14.66
N VAL A 196 19.65 1.79 -13.67
CA VAL A 196 19.11 0.70 -12.82
C VAL A 196 17.58 0.74 -12.84
N TYR A 197 16.92 -0.26 -12.28
CA TYR A 197 15.46 -0.26 -12.12
C TYR A 197 15.08 -0.07 -10.65
N GLY A 198 14.04 0.72 -10.40
CA GLY A 198 13.40 0.85 -9.09
C GLY A 198 12.12 0.01 -9.06
N THR A 199 12.00 -0.89 -8.09
CA THR A 199 10.83 -1.76 -7.95
C THR A 199 10.17 -1.63 -6.58
N PHE A 200 8.84 -1.68 -6.59
CA PHE A 200 7.97 -1.68 -5.42
C PHE A 200 7.20 -3.00 -5.30
N MET A 201 7.63 -4.06 -6.00
CA MET A 201 7.04 -5.39 -5.83
C MET A 201 7.11 -5.79 -4.36
N ALA A 202 6.06 -6.38 -3.82
CA ALA A 202 6.05 -6.80 -2.41
C ALA A 202 7.12 -7.86 -2.10
N LYS A 203 7.50 -8.67 -3.09
CA LYS A 203 8.54 -9.69 -2.97
C LYS A 203 9.30 -9.79 -4.30
N PRO A 204 10.27 -8.91 -4.57
CA PRO A 204 10.97 -8.88 -5.86
C PRO A 204 11.93 -10.06 -6.03
N MET A 205 12.63 -10.45 -4.97
CA MET A 205 13.59 -11.56 -4.95
C MET A 205 13.18 -12.58 -3.87
N ASP A 206 13.32 -13.87 -4.17
CA ASP A 206 12.88 -14.97 -3.31
C ASP A 206 13.70 -15.07 -2.01
N ASN A 207 15.01 -14.82 -2.10
CA ASN A 207 15.99 -14.90 -1.02
C ASN A 207 16.26 -13.58 -0.26
N GLN A 208 15.62 -12.46 -0.65
CA GLN A 208 15.71 -11.17 0.05
C GLN A 208 14.45 -10.88 0.86
N PRO A 209 14.43 -9.94 1.81
CA PRO A 209 13.18 -9.45 2.41
C PRO A 209 12.20 -8.91 1.36
N GLY A 210 10.94 -8.75 1.76
CA GLY A 210 9.96 -8.09 0.90
C GLY A 210 9.93 -6.59 1.10
N SER A 211 9.14 -5.90 0.30
CA SER A 211 8.89 -4.45 0.41
C SER A 211 7.49 -4.18 0.95
N ALA A 212 7.43 -3.51 2.09
CA ALA A 212 6.20 -3.07 2.74
C ALA A 212 5.86 -1.60 2.45
N MET A 213 4.60 -1.26 2.73
CA MET A 213 4.18 0.10 2.95
C MET A 213 3.52 0.17 4.33
N HIS A 214 4.30 0.33 5.41
CA HIS A 214 3.70 0.46 6.72
C HIS A 214 2.85 1.72 6.78
N ILE A 215 1.73 1.68 7.51
CA ILE A 215 0.85 2.83 7.68
C ILE A 215 0.71 3.09 9.17
N HIS A 216 1.35 4.14 9.67
CA HIS A 216 1.04 4.70 10.97
C HIS A 216 -0.29 5.45 10.91
N GLN A 217 -1.14 5.28 11.92
CA GLN A 217 -2.49 5.84 11.95
C GLN A 217 -2.86 6.33 13.35
N SER A 218 -3.42 7.53 13.41
CA SER A 218 -4.07 8.10 14.59
C SER A 218 -5.33 8.88 14.20
N LEU A 219 -6.13 9.24 15.19
CA LEU A 219 -7.29 10.12 15.00
C LEU A 219 -7.12 11.37 15.85
N GLN A 220 -7.53 12.51 15.31
CA GLN A 220 -7.61 13.77 16.03
C GLN A 220 -9.06 14.26 16.10
N ASP A 221 -9.38 14.98 17.17
CA ASP A 221 -10.63 15.71 17.28
C ASP A 221 -10.58 16.96 16.38
N ALA A 222 -11.56 17.11 15.49
CA ALA A 222 -11.55 18.19 14.50
C ALA A 222 -11.61 19.60 15.11
N LYS A 223 -12.10 19.75 16.35
CA LYS A 223 -12.25 21.06 17.00
C LYS A 223 -11.03 21.45 17.80
N THR A 224 -10.42 20.48 18.47
CA THR A 224 -9.35 20.71 19.44
C THR A 224 -7.97 20.32 18.92
N GLY A 225 -7.89 19.48 17.88
CA GLY A 225 -6.63 18.90 17.40
C GLY A 225 -6.03 17.85 18.33
N ASN A 226 -6.71 17.51 19.42
CA ASN A 226 -6.21 16.52 20.38
C ASN A 226 -6.27 15.11 19.79
N ASN A 227 -5.24 14.32 20.09
CA ASN A 227 -5.21 12.91 19.71
C ASN A 227 -6.30 12.13 20.47
N LEU A 228 -7.20 11.51 19.74
CA LEU A 228 -8.35 10.76 20.24
C LEU A 228 -8.00 9.34 20.68
N PHE A 229 -6.78 8.87 20.42
CA PHE A 229 -6.34 7.53 20.80
C PHE A 229 -5.85 7.44 22.24
N ALA A 230 -5.58 8.57 22.91
CA ALA A 230 -5.19 8.60 24.31
C ALA A 230 -6.19 9.37 25.15
N GLU A 231 -6.43 8.89 26.36
CA GLU A 231 -7.12 9.65 27.41
C GLU A 231 -6.19 10.76 27.95
N PRO A 232 -6.73 11.79 28.64
CA PRO A 232 -5.90 12.87 29.19
C PRO A 232 -4.81 12.42 30.18
N ASN A 233 -4.98 11.25 30.80
CA ASN A 233 -3.98 10.63 31.68
C ASN A 233 -2.90 9.82 30.94
N GLY A 234 -2.98 9.73 29.60
CA GLY A 234 -2.05 8.99 28.74
C GLY A 234 -2.41 7.51 28.53
N GLU A 235 -3.50 7.01 29.13
CA GLU A 235 -4.00 5.66 28.92
C GLU A 235 -4.64 5.51 27.53
N ASP A 236 -4.81 4.25 27.11
CA ASP A 236 -5.52 3.94 25.88
C ASP A 236 -6.98 4.37 25.98
N SER A 237 -7.43 5.19 25.03
CA SER A 237 -8.86 5.50 24.90
C SER A 237 -9.66 4.28 24.43
N TRP A 238 -10.98 4.35 24.58
CA TRP A 238 -11.87 3.37 23.97
C TRP A 238 -11.76 3.37 22.44
N MET A 239 -11.59 4.54 21.81
CA MET A 239 -11.45 4.66 20.36
C MET A 239 -10.22 3.90 19.86
N PHE A 240 -9.09 4.03 20.55
CA PHE A 240 -7.88 3.31 20.20
C PHE A 240 -8.06 1.79 20.26
N ARG A 241 -8.65 1.30 21.36
CA ARG A 241 -8.92 -0.14 21.51
C ARG A 241 -9.86 -0.66 20.43
N SER A 242 -10.98 0.04 20.19
CA SER A 242 -11.94 -0.38 19.16
C SER A 242 -11.43 -0.24 17.74
N PHE A 243 -10.56 0.74 17.47
CA PHE A 243 -9.88 0.86 16.19
C PHE A 243 -8.97 -0.34 15.94
N ILE A 244 -8.12 -0.70 16.91
CA ILE A 244 -7.29 -1.92 16.83
C ILE A 244 -8.17 -3.15 16.64
N ALA A 245 -9.25 -3.30 17.42
CA ALA A 245 -10.17 -4.44 17.30
C ALA A 245 -10.78 -4.56 15.90
N GLY A 246 -11.16 -3.42 15.29
CA GLY A 246 -11.60 -3.34 13.90
C GLY A 246 -10.53 -3.83 12.93
N LEU A 247 -9.29 -3.35 13.07
CA LEU A 247 -8.15 -3.83 12.28
C LEU A 247 -7.96 -5.34 12.43
N GLN A 248 -8.00 -5.88 13.66
CA GLN A 248 -7.84 -7.32 13.90
C GLN A 248 -8.92 -8.15 13.21
N LYS A 249 -10.17 -7.67 13.26
CA LYS A 249 -11.31 -8.39 12.71
C LYS A 249 -11.36 -8.34 11.18
N PHE A 250 -11.06 -7.18 10.60
CA PHE A 250 -11.43 -6.89 9.22
C PHE A 250 -10.25 -6.81 8.24
N LEU A 251 -9.01 -6.55 8.69
CA LEU A 251 -7.85 -6.59 7.78
C LEU A 251 -7.65 -7.96 7.10
N PRO A 252 -7.85 -9.12 7.77
CA PRO A 252 -7.76 -10.41 7.10
C PRO A 252 -8.75 -10.57 5.95
N GLU A 253 -9.91 -9.91 6.06
CA GLU A 253 -10.98 -9.95 5.07
C GLU A 253 -10.75 -8.94 3.95
N CYS A 254 -10.00 -7.87 4.19
CA CYS A 254 -9.74 -6.81 3.20
C CYS A 254 -8.36 -6.92 2.54
N ALA A 255 -7.69 -8.07 2.68
CA ALA A 255 -6.33 -8.30 2.20
C ALA A 255 -6.09 -7.91 0.74
N PRO A 256 -7.01 -8.16 -0.21
CA PRO A 256 -6.80 -7.78 -1.62
C PRO A 256 -6.56 -6.27 -1.83
N LEU A 257 -7.03 -5.40 -0.93
CA LEU A 257 -6.86 -3.94 -1.06
C LEU A 257 -5.45 -3.45 -0.71
N PHE A 258 -4.69 -4.24 0.08
CA PHE A 258 -3.33 -3.88 0.52
C PHE A 258 -2.26 -4.94 0.17
N ALA A 259 -2.69 -6.08 -0.36
CA ALA A 259 -1.87 -7.16 -0.91
C ALA A 259 -2.48 -7.62 -2.25
N PRO A 260 -2.47 -6.76 -3.28
CA PRO A 260 -3.35 -6.91 -4.44
C PRO A 260 -2.86 -7.89 -5.52
N ASN A 261 -1.70 -8.52 -5.33
CA ASN A 261 -1.09 -9.41 -6.30
C ASN A 261 -0.74 -10.75 -5.67
N VAL A 262 -0.63 -11.81 -6.47
CA VAL A 262 -0.10 -13.10 -6.00
C VAL A 262 1.32 -12.93 -5.42
N ASN A 263 2.10 -11.98 -5.95
CA ASN A 263 3.41 -11.59 -5.39
C ASN A 263 3.33 -11.09 -3.94
N SER A 264 2.26 -10.38 -3.56
CA SER A 264 2.06 -9.83 -2.22
C SER A 264 2.03 -10.93 -1.14
N PHE A 265 1.40 -12.07 -1.43
CA PHE A 265 1.31 -13.21 -0.50
C PHE A 265 2.63 -13.96 -0.33
N ARG A 266 3.58 -13.81 -1.27
CA ARG A 266 4.95 -14.34 -1.12
C ARG A 266 5.75 -13.58 -0.06
N ARG A 267 5.40 -12.31 0.20
CA ARG A 267 5.94 -11.51 1.31
C ARG A 267 5.45 -12.02 2.67
N MET A 268 4.17 -12.37 2.77
CA MET A 268 3.53 -12.82 4.02
C MET A 268 3.89 -14.26 4.40
N ARG A 269 5.18 -14.57 4.50
CA ARG A 269 5.70 -15.87 4.93
C ARG A 269 6.52 -15.72 6.21
N PRO A 270 6.44 -16.69 7.15
CA PRO A 270 7.32 -16.69 8.31
C PRO A 270 8.76 -16.85 7.81
N GLN A 271 9.64 -15.86 8.04
CA GLN A 271 11.13 -15.91 8.00
C GLN A 271 11.79 -14.54 7.75
N TYR A 272 11.08 -13.57 7.15
CA TYR A 272 11.66 -12.28 6.70
C TYR A 272 10.99 -11.06 7.35
N ASP A 273 10.69 -11.13 8.65
CA ASP A 273 10.07 -10.05 9.46
C ASP A 273 8.72 -9.48 8.99
N ALA A 274 8.16 -10.02 7.91
CA ALA A 274 6.84 -9.73 7.41
C ALA A 274 5.77 -10.35 8.31
N PRO A 275 4.80 -9.55 8.79
CA PRO A 275 3.73 -10.05 9.64
C PRO A 275 2.82 -11.04 8.88
N ILE A 276 2.43 -12.10 9.59
CA ILE A 276 1.48 -13.13 9.12
C ILE A 276 0.21 -13.18 9.98
N ASN A 277 0.02 -12.17 10.82
CA ASN A 277 -0.99 -12.12 11.86
C ASN A 277 -1.49 -10.69 12.02
N VAL A 278 -2.63 -10.55 12.70
CA VAL A 278 -3.20 -9.26 13.12
C VAL A 278 -3.13 -9.11 14.63
N GLN A 279 -2.15 -9.75 15.27
CA GLN A 279 -1.90 -9.50 16.69
C GLN A 279 -1.39 -8.07 16.83
N TRP A 280 -1.67 -7.47 17.98
CA TRP A 280 -1.15 -6.16 18.32
C TRP A 280 -0.29 -6.21 19.57
N GLY A 281 0.66 -5.28 19.68
CA GLY A 281 1.53 -5.21 20.84
C GLY A 281 2.33 -3.92 20.87
N ARG A 282 2.71 -3.49 22.08
CA ARG A 282 3.56 -2.32 22.29
C ARG A 282 4.99 -2.66 21.89
N ASP A 283 5.50 -1.89 20.94
CA ASP A 283 6.85 -2.04 20.38
C ASP A 283 7.23 -3.47 19.97
N ASN A 284 6.25 -4.23 19.45
CA ASN A 284 6.44 -5.63 19.10
C ASN A 284 6.45 -5.82 17.58
N ARG A 285 7.64 -5.89 16.97
CA ARG A 285 7.82 -6.11 15.52
C ARG A 285 7.47 -7.53 15.03
N SER A 286 7.02 -8.44 15.90
CA SER A 286 6.41 -9.70 15.44
C SER A 286 4.90 -9.57 15.16
N CYS A 287 4.27 -8.51 15.68
CA CYS A 287 2.86 -8.20 15.47
C CYS A 287 2.65 -7.50 14.13
N GLY A 288 1.53 -7.80 13.46
CA GLY A 288 1.10 -7.04 12.29
C GLY A 288 0.59 -5.65 12.63
N LEU A 289 0.12 -5.45 13.86
CA LEU A 289 -0.35 -4.16 14.38
C LEU A 289 0.57 -3.69 15.51
N ARG A 290 1.60 -2.92 15.18
CA ARG A 290 2.56 -2.46 16.19
C ARG A 290 2.08 -1.14 16.81
N VAL A 291 2.25 -0.98 18.11
CA VAL A 291 1.99 0.29 18.81
C VAL A 291 3.33 0.87 19.26
N PRO A 292 3.89 1.88 18.56
CA PRO A 292 5.15 2.50 18.95
C PRO A 292 5.09 3.12 20.36
N LEU A 293 6.21 3.06 21.08
CA LEU A 293 6.34 3.77 22.35
C LEU A 293 6.21 5.29 22.09
N SER A 294 5.25 5.90 22.76
CA SER A 294 4.86 7.29 22.55
C SER A 294 4.09 7.80 23.76
N ASP A 295 4.06 9.12 23.93
CA ASP A 295 3.12 9.77 24.84
C ASP A 295 1.68 9.74 24.29
N GLY A 296 0.73 10.33 25.02
CA GLY A 296 -0.67 10.37 24.60
C GLY A 296 -0.89 11.18 23.31
N GLN A 297 -0.13 12.26 23.10
CA GLN A 297 -0.28 13.13 21.92
C GLN A 297 0.18 12.42 20.65
N ASN A 298 1.17 11.54 20.75
CA ASN A 298 1.76 10.80 19.63
C ASN A 298 1.23 9.36 19.52
N ARG A 299 0.15 9.02 20.24
CA ARG A 299 -0.44 7.70 20.26
C ARG A 299 -0.94 7.29 18.87
N ARG A 300 -0.46 6.16 18.37
CA ARG A 300 -0.81 5.62 17.05
C ARG A 300 -0.67 4.11 16.98
N VAL A 301 -1.30 3.51 15.97
CA VAL A 301 -1.07 2.12 15.57
C VAL A 301 -0.39 2.11 14.21
N GLU A 302 0.55 1.19 14.03
CA GLU A 302 1.27 0.92 12.79
C GLU A 302 0.69 -0.37 12.18
N ASN A 303 0.01 -0.24 11.04
CA ASN A 303 -0.41 -1.37 10.23
C ASN A 303 0.74 -1.77 9.30
N ARG A 304 1.34 -2.93 9.56
CA ARG A 304 2.54 -3.43 8.85
C ARG A 304 2.20 -4.38 7.69
N LEU A 305 0.91 -4.58 7.43
CA LEU A 305 0.43 -5.55 6.44
C LEU A 305 0.42 -5.08 4.98
N PRO A 306 0.34 -3.77 4.63
CA PRO A 306 0.35 -3.39 3.23
C PRO A 306 1.70 -3.65 2.56
N GLY A 307 1.66 -4.11 1.32
CA GLY A 307 2.84 -4.22 0.46
C GLY A 307 3.14 -2.92 -0.26
N ALA A 308 4.39 -2.69 -0.64
CA ALA A 308 4.77 -1.53 -1.46
C ALA A 308 4.09 -1.54 -2.86
N ASP A 309 3.55 -2.67 -3.29
CA ASP A 309 2.86 -2.87 -4.55
C ASP A 309 1.38 -2.44 -4.53
N CYS A 310 0.85 -2.07 -3.36
CA CYS A 310 -0.53 -1.64 -3.24
C CYS A 310 -0.82 -0.30 -3.91
N ASN A 311 -2.07 -0.10 -4.30
CA ASN A 311 -2.63 1.21 -4.57
C ASN A 311 -2.75 1.95 -3.23
N PRO A 312 -2.05 3.09 -3.03
CA PRO A 312 -2.00 3.75 -1.72
C PRO A 312 -3.38 4.21 -1.25
N TYR A 313 -4.24 4.70 -2.14
CA TYR A 313 -5.59 5.12 -1.77
C TYR A 313 -6.40 3.95 -1.20
N LEU A 314 -6.35 2.78 -1.86
CA LEU A 314 -7.11 1.60 -1.44
C LEU A 314 -6.56 0.97 -0.15
N ALA A 315 -5.24 0.91 0.02
CA ALA A 315 -4.64 0.39 1.24
C ALA A 315 -4.95 1.27 2.46
N ILE A 316 -4.87 2.59 2.30
CA ILE A 316 -5.23 3.56 3.34
C ILE A 316 -6.74 3.49 3.62
N ALA A 317 -7.59 3.47 2.58
CA ALA A 317 -9.04 3.36 2.72
C ALA A 317 -9.43 2.06 3.45
N ALA A 318 -8.83 0.92 3.11
CA ALA A 318 -9.08 -0.36 3.77
C ALA A 318 -8.73 -0.30 5.26
N SER A 319 -7.53 0.22 5.60
CA SER A 319 -7.08 0.29 6.99
C SER A 319 -7.97 1.22 7.83
N LEU A 320 -8.31 2.40 7.29
CA LEU A 320 -9.25 3.32 7.95
C LEU A 320 -10.66 2.73 8.05
N ALA A 321 -11.20 2.12 6.98
CA ALA A 321 -12.53 1.50 7.01
C ALA A 321 -12.63 0.41 8.09
N CYS A 322 -11.62 -0.47 8.19
CA CYS A 322 -11.56 -1.51 9.21
C CYS A 322 -11.62 -0.91 10.63
N GLY A 323 -10.81 0.12 10.90
CA GLY A 323 -10.79 0.81 12.18
C GLY A 323 -12.11 1.55 12.47
N TYR A 324 -12.69 2.22 11.47
CA TYR A 324 -13.99 2.90 11.57
C TYR A 324 -15.11 1.94 11.96
N VAL A 325 -15.26 0.83 11.23
CA VAL A 325 -16.28 -0.19 11.51
C VAL A 325 -16.08 -0.79 12.90
N GLY A 326 -14.83 -1.04 13.32
CA GLY A 326 -14.52 -1.50 14.67
C GLY A 326 -15.01 -0.56 15.76
N MET A 327 -14.81 0.75 15.59
CA MET A 327 -15.33 1.77 16.51
C MET A 327 -16.85 1.90 16.47
N GLN A 328 -17.49 1.83 15.29
CA GLN A 328 -18.96 1.87 15.21
C GLN A 328 -19.60 0.66 15.90
N MET A 329 -18.95 -0.50 15.83
CA MET A 329 -19.42 -1.73 16.48
C MET A 329 -19.01 -1.84 17.96
N GLY A 330 -18.22 -0.90 18.48
CA GLY A 330 -17.71 -0.94 19.86
C GLY A 330 -16.91 -2.21 20.16
N LEU A 331 -16.11 -2.68 19.19
CA LEU A 331 -15.31 -3.90 19.37
C LEU A 331 -14.21 -3.68 20.42
N GLU A 332 -13.79 -4.76 21.07
CA GLU A 332 -12.63 -4.76 21.96
C GLU A 332 -11.55 -5.67 21.38
N PRO A 333 -10.27 -5.26 21.41
CA PRO A 333 -9.19 -6.03 20.83
C PRO A 333 -8.85 -7.21 21.74
N SER A 334 -8.08 -8.16 21.21
CA SER A 334 -7.45 -9.17 22.07
C SER A 334 -6.49 -8.50 23.06
N GLU A 335 -6.05 -9.22 24.10
CA GLU A 335 -4.94 -8.75 24.93
C GLU A 335 -3.69 -8.49 24.06
N PRO A 336 -2.87 -7.46 24.40
CA PRO A 336 -1.66 -7.16 23.66
C PRO A 336 -0.66 -8.32 23.77
N CYS A 337 -0.06 -8.68 22.64
CA CYS A 337 0.92 -9.75 22.55
C CYS A 337 2.24 -9.34 23.22
N THR A 338 2.61 -10.03 24.30
CA THR A 338 3.86 -9.82 25.05
C THR A 338 5.03 -10.69 24.55
N GLY A 339 4.75 -11.68 23.70
CA GLY A 339 5.74 -12.60 23.14
C GLY A 339 5.90 -12.44 21.62
N SER A 340 6.48 -13.46 20.99
CA SER A 340 6.54 -13.51 19.53
C SER A 340 5.18 -13.95 18.97
N ALA A 341 4.52 -13.07 18.22
CA ALA A 341 3.26 -13.37 17.54
C ALA A 341 3.43 -14.39 16.41
N TYR A 342 4.66 -14.68 15.96
CA TYR A 342 4.95 -15.78 15.03
C TYR A 342 4.65 -17.17 15.62
N ARG A 343 4.52 -17.29 16.94
CA ARG A 343 4.11 -18.53 17.61
C ARG A 343 2.59 -18.71 17.65
N LEU A 344 1.82 -17.68 17.29
CA LEU A 344 0.37 -17.73 17.26
C LEU A 344 -0.14 -18.20 15.89
N PRO A 345 -1.36 -18.75 15.81
CA PRO A 345 -1.94 -19.15 14.54
C PRO A 345 -1.99 -18.01 13.53
N ARG A 346 -1.72 -18.34 12.25
CA ARG A 346 -1.89 -17.40 11.14
C ARG A 346 -3.36 -16.98 11.03
N SER A 347 -3.63 -15.68 10.96
CA SER A 347 -4.98 -15.15 10.72
C SER A 347 -5.19 -14.63 9.30
N LEU A 348 -4.10 -14.27 8.60
CA LEU A 348 -4.15 -13.72 7.24
C LEU A 348 -4.32 -14.83 6.18
N PRO A 349 -5.02 -14.54 5.06
CA PRO A 349 -5.09 -15.47 3.93
C PRO A 349 -3.70 -15.81 3.38
N ARG A 350 -3.55 -17.01 2.81
CA ARG A 350 -2.30 -17.53 2.26
C ARG A 350 -2.14 -17.25 0.77
N THR A 351 -3.25 -17.08 0.06
CA THR A 351 -3.31 -16.88 -1.39
C THR A 351 -4.23 -15.71 -1.71
N LEU A 352 -4.09 -15.17 -2.92
CA LEU A 352 -5.00 -14.15 -3.44
C LEU A 352 -6.42 -14.71 -3.57
N ASP A 353 -6.56 -15.95 -4.02
CA ASP A 353 -7.83 -16.69 -4.09
C ASP A 353 -8.59 -16.69 -2.74
N GLU A 354 -7.97 -17.20 -1.67
CA GLU A 354 -8.55 -17.19 -0.32
C GLU A 354 -8.87 -15.76 0.16
N ALA A 355 -8.03 -14.79 -0.20
CA ALA A 355 -8.25 -13.40 0.16
C ALA A 355 -9.46 -12.78 -0.56
N LEU A 356 -9.70 -13.14 -1.82
CA LEU A 356 -10.85 -12.70 -2.60
C LEU A 356 -12.14 -13.34 -2.09
N GLU A 357 -12.14 -14.63 -1.75
CA GLU A 357 -13.29 -15.29 -1.12
C GLU A 357 -13.71 -14.59 0.18
N ARG A 358 -12.74 -14.29 1.05
CA ARG A 358 -12.96 -13.58 2.31
C ARG A 358 -13.46 -12.14 2.10
N PHE A 359 -12.82 -11.41 1.18
CA PHE A 359 -13.25 -10.06 0.81
C PHE A 359 -14.69 -10.07 0.31
N ASN A 360 -15.02 -11.05 -0.52
CA ASN A 360 -16.36 -11.20 -1.05
C ASN A 360 -17.40 -11.47 0.05
N ALA A 361 -17.04 -12.19 1.11
CA ALA A 361 -17.91 -12.46 2.25
C ALA A 361 -18.01 -11.31 3.27
N CYS A 362 -17.16 -10.27 3.19
CA CYS A 362 -17.02 -9.24 4.22
C CYS A 362 -18.06 -8.11 4.15
N GLY A 363 -19.34 -8.42 4.44
CA GLY A 363 -20.44 -7.46 4.39
C GLY A 363 -20.18 -6.11 5.09
N PRO A 364 -19.75 -6.06 6.37
CA PRO A 364 -19.62 -4.81 7.11
C PRO A 364 -18.64 -3.79 6.51
N VAL A 365 -17.54 -4.26 5.91
CA VAL A 365 -16.54 -3.35 5.31
C VAL A 365 -16.92 -3.01 3.87
N ARG A 366 -17.49 -3.97 3.12
CA ARG A 366 -18.04 -3.71 1.78
C ARG A 366 -19.11 -2.62 1.80
N GLU A 367 -19.95 -2.58 2.82
CA GLU A 367 -20.99 -1.56 2.98
C GLU A 367 -20.39 -0.13 3.00
N VAL A 368 -19.31 0.09 3.77
CA VAL A 368 -18.68 1.41 3.86
C VAL A 368 -17.80 1.75 2.65
N LEU A 369 -17.16 0.75 2.03
CA LEU A 369 -16.39 0.95 0.80
C LEU A 369 -17.30 1.24 -0.40
N GLY A 370 -18.46 0.59 -0.47
CA GLY A 370 -19.38 0.65 -1.59
C GLY A 370 -19.41 -0.67 -2.35
N GLU A 371 -20.61 -1.24 -2.47
CA GLU A 371 -20.81 -2.58 -3.02
C GLU A 371 -20.38 -2.69 -4.49
N GLU A 372 -20.66 -1.67 -5.30
CA GLU A 372 -20.23 -1.62 -6.71
C GLU A 372 -18.71 -1.63 -6.85
N PHE A 373 -17.99 -0.82 -6.05
CA PHE A 373 -16.53 -0.84 -6.01
C PHE A 373 -16.00 -2.22 -5.64
N CYS A 374 -16.55 -2.84 -4.58
CA CYS A 374 -16.11 -4.15 -4.13
C CYS A 374 -16.31 -5.22 -5.21
N GLN A 375 -17.44 -5.22 -5.91
CA GLN A 375 -17.71 -6.16 -7.00
C GLN A 375 -16.75 -5.97 -8.17
N ILE A 376 -16.59 -4.73 -8.67
CA ILE A 376 -15.68 -4.44 -9.78
C ILE A 376 -14.24 -4.79 -9.42
N PHE A 377 -13.78 -4.39 -8.23
CA PHE A 377 -12.43 -4.67 -7.77
C PHE A 377 -12.17 -6.18 -7.66
N ALA A 378 -13.13 -6.94 -7.11
CA ALA A 378 -13.03 -8.39 -7.04
C ALA A 378 -12.92 -9.01 -8.43
N SER A 379 -13.79 -8.63 -9.38
CA SER A 379 -13.75 -9.15 -10.75
C SER A 379 -12.43 -8.84 -11.48
N VAL A 380 -11.85 -7.65 -11.28
CA VAL A 380 -10.51 -7.32 -11.81
C VAL A 380 -9.45 -8.25 -11.25
N LYS A 381 -9.47 -8.50 -9.93
CA LYS A 381 -8.49 -9.34 -9.25
C LYS A 381 -8.66 -10.83 -9.50
N GLU A 382 -9.88 -11.29 -9.71
CA GLU A 382 -10.19 -12.65 -10.15
C GLU A 382 -9.61 -12.90 -11.55
N LEU A 383 -9.82 -11.99 -12.51
CA LEU A 383 -9.24 -12.12 -13.86
C LEU A 383 -7.69 -12.09 -13.84
N GLU A 384 -7.09 -11.22 -13.02
CA GLU A 384 -5.63 -11.20 -12.84
C GLU A 384 -5.09 -12.49 -12.22
N LEU A 385 -5.85 -13.10 -11.30
CA LEU A 385 -5.52 -14.39 -10.71
C LEU A 385 -5.60 -15.50 -11.76
N ASP A 386 -6.68 -15.56 -12.54
CA ASP A 386 -6.86 -16.54 -13.62
C ASP A 386 -5.71 -16.48 -14.63
N HIS A 387 -5.27 -15.27 -15.00
CA HIS A 387 -4.11 -15.08 -15.86
C HIS A 387 -2.82 -15.62 -15.23
N PHE A 388 -2.61 -15.38 -13.93
CA PHE A 388 -1.45 -15.93 -13.23
C PHE A 388 -1.50 -17.46 -13.16
N GLU A 389 -2.65 -18.05 -12.87
CA GLU A 389 -2.82 -19.51 -12.78
C GLU A 389 -2.64 -20.21 -14.14
N GLY A 390 -2.88 -19.51 -15.25
CA GLY A 390 -2.56 -19.98 -16.59
C GLY A 390 -1.06 -20.01 -16.94
N VAL A 391 -0.19 -19.41 -16.12
CA VAL A 391 1.26 -19.33 -16.39
C VAL A 391 1.98 -20.57 -15.86
N VAL A 392 2.59 -21.34 -16.76
CA VAL A 392 3.55 -22.40 -16.37
C VAL A 392 4.89 -21.76 -16.01
N SER A 393 5.31 -21.92 -14.76
CA SER A 393 6.53 -21.32 -14.23
C SER A 393 7.81 -22.11 -14.57
N ALA A 394 8.97 -21.45 -14.46
CA ALA A 394 10.26 -22.13 -14.59
C ALA A 394 10.45 -23.22 -13.52
N TRP A 395 9.93 -23.01 -12.31
CA TRP A 395 9.93 -24.00 -11.23
C TRP A 395 9.20 -25.28 -11.65
N GLU A 396 8.02 -25.18 -12.26
CA GLU A 396 7.27 -26.35 -12.75
C GLU A 396 8.03 -27.08 -13.85
N ARG A 397 8.63 -26.36 -14.79
CA ARG A 397 9.46 -26.98 -15.84
C ARG A 397 10.66 -27.71 -15.23
N GLU A 398 11.36 -27.11 -14.27
CA GLU A 398 12.51 -27.70 -13.60
C GLU A 398 12.15 -28.98 -12.83
N HIS A 399 11.01 -28.99 -12.12
CA HIS A 399 10.67 -30.08 -11.20
C HIS A 399 9.74 -31.15 -11.78
N LEU A 400 8.97 -30.83 -12.82
CA LEU A 400 7.94 -31.71 -13.40
C LEU A 400 8.27 -32.24 -14.81
N LEU A 401 9.15 -31.58 -15.58
CA LEU A 401 9.45 -31.99 -16.97
C LEU A 401 10.34 -33.23 -17.03
N LEU A 402 11.56 -33.16 -16.47
CA LEU A 402 12.54 -34.25 -16.45
C LEU A 402 13.37 -34.17 -15.16
N LYS A 403 13.33 -35.22 -14.33
CA LYS A 403 14.25 -35.39 -13.19
C LYS A 403 15.51 -36.07 -13.71
N VAL A 404 16.50 -35.30 -14.16
CA VAL A 404 17.81 -35.83 -14.62
C VAL A 404 18.85 -35.70 -13.52
#